data_AF-E3Q1T3-F1
#
_entry.id   AF-E3Q1T3-F1
#
_cell.length_a   1.000
_cell.length_b   1.000
_cell.length_c   1.000
_cell.angle_alpha   90.00
_cell.angle_beta   90.00
_cell.angle_gamma   90.00
#
_symmetry.space_group_name_H-M   'P 1'
#
loop_
_entity.id
_entity.type
_entity.pdbx_description
1 polymer ?
#
loop_
_entity_poly.entity_id
_entity_poly.type
_entity_poly.pdbx_seq_one_letter_code
_entity_poly.pdbx_strand_id
1 'polypeptide(L)' 'IQNLSYALGALGHEVHMLTRTAGESESLQVSEGVWMHQVQVAANRTLAKEQLPEIIDEAAEEIATHLHGVKIDVIHG' A
#
# COMPACT_ATOMS: atom_id res chain seq x y z
N ILE A 1 0.79 -9.29 -9.04
CA ILE A 1 1.54 -8.68 -7.92
C ILE A 1 1.73 -9.63 -6.74
N GLN A 2 0.68 -10.20 -6.13
CA GLN A 2 0.82 -11.04 -4.92
C GLN A 2 1.84 -12.20 -5.03
N ASN A 3 1.78 -13.01 -6.10
CA ASN A 3 2.73 -14.12 -6.31
C ASN A 3 4.19 -13.64 -6.48
N LEU A 4 4.39 -12.47 -7.09
CA LEU A 4 5.72 -11.86 -7.22
C LEU A 4 6.24 -11.40 -5.86
N SER A 5 5.38 -10.77 -5.05
CA SER A 5 5.74 -10.31 -3.70
C SER A 5 6.17 -11.47 -2.81
N TYR A 6 5.46 -12.60 -2.86
CA TYR A 6 5.84 -13.79 -2.10
C TYR A 6 7.15 -14.43 -2.60
N ALA A 7 7.36 -14.46 -3.93
CA ALA A 7 8.62 -14.96 -4.48
C ALA A 7 9.82 -14.09 -4.05
N LEU A 8 9.67 -12.77 -4.05
CA LEU A 8 10.70 -11.84 -3.57
C LEU A 8 10.95 -12.01 -2.07
N GLY A 9 9.90 -12.15 -1.26
CA GLY A 9 10.01 -12.47 0.16
C GLY A 9 10.81 -13.74 0.43
N ALA A 10 10.52 -14.82 -0.32
CA ALA A 10 11.24 -16.09 -0.20
C ALA A 10 12.73 -16.01 -0.59
N LEU A 11 13.13 -14.99 -1.36
CA LEU A 11 14.53 -14.70 -1.70
C LEU A 11 15.23 -13.84 -0.63
N GLY A 12 14.54 -13.50 0.47
CA GLY A 12 15.07 -12.70 1.57
C GLY A 12 14.90 -11.20 1.40
N HIS A 13 14.12 -10.75 0.43
CA HIS A 13 13.78 -9.33 0.29
C HIS A 13 12.62 -8.95 1.22
N GLU A 14 12.68 -7.75 1.78
CA GLU A 14 11.51 -7.15 2.42
C GLU A 14 10.63 -6.50 1.35
N VAL A 15 9.34 -6.83 1.35
CA VAL A 15 8.38 -6.41 0.33
C VAL A 15 7.16 -5.79 1.00
N HIS A 16 6.85 -4.55 0.62
CA HIS A 16 5.70 -3.80 1.10
C HIS A 16 4.68 -3.66 -0.04
N MET A 17 3.53 -4.31 0.09
CA MET A 17 2.39 -4.13 -0.82
C MET A 17 1.45 -3.09 -0.24
N LEU A 18 0.99 -2.17 -1.10
CA LEU A 18 0.09 -1.10 -0.70
C LEU A 18 -1.20 -1.14 -1.48
N THR A 19 -2.31 -0.99 -0.78
CA THR A 19 -3.63 -0.75 -1.36
C THR A 19 -4.32 0.38 -0.61
N ARG A 20 -5.18 1.13 -1.30
CA ARG A 20 -6.08 2.08 -0.64
C ARG A 20 -7.26 1.34 -0.02
N THR A 21 -7.79 1.89 1.06
CA THR A 21 -9.05 1.47 1.69
C THR A 21 -9.88 2.68 2.11
N ALA A 22 -11.19 2.49 2.25
CA ALA A 22 -12.08 3.48 2.88
C ALA A 22 -12.14 3.33 4.42
N GLY A 23 -11.76 2.15 4.93
CA GLY A 23 -11.69 1.86 6.36
C GLY A 23 -10.44 2.47 7.02
N GLU A 24 -10.24 2.22 8.31
CA GLU A 24 -9.02 2.63 9.02
C GLU A 24 -7.77 1.98 8.42
N SER A 25 -6.65 2.70 8.44
CA SER A 25 -5.38 2.20 7.94
C SER A 25 -4.91 1.00 8.77
N GLU A 26 -4.45 -0.05 8.10
CA GLU A 26 -3.92 -1.26 8.75
C GLU A 26 -2.66 -1.78 8.06
N SER A 27 -1.88 -2.58 8.79
CA SER A 27 -0.66 -3.21 8.28
C SER A 27 -0.56 -4.62 8.83
N LEU A 28 -0.40 -5.59 7.92
CA LEU A 28 -0.35 -7.00 8.25
C LEU A 28 0.85 -7.66 7.58
N GLN A 29 1.61 -8.45 8.35
CA GLN A 29 2.58 -9.35 7.77
C GLN A 29 1.84 -10.59 7.24
N VAL A 30 1.83 -10.75 5.92
CA VAL A 30 1.13 -11.85 5.25
C VAL A 30 2.06 -13.04 4.97
N SER A 31 3.36 -12.82 4.96
CA SER A 31 4.42 -13.82 4.90
C SER A 31 5.70 -13.25 5.52
N GLU A 32 6.67 -14.10 5.84
CA GLU A 32 7.99 -13.63 6.29
C GLU A 32 8.58 -12.63 5.27
N GLY A 33 8.99 -11.46 5.77
CA GLY A 33 9.47 -10.34 4.94
C GLY A 33 8.43 -9.68 4.04
N VAL A 34 7.15 -10.09 4.03
CA VAL A 34 6.12 -9.53 3.14
C VAL A 34 4.98 -8.91 3.93
N TRP A 35 4.78 -7.62 3.71
CA TRP A 35 3.78 -6.79 4.37
C TRP A 35 2.70 -6.34 3.40
N MET A 36 1.46 -6.30 3.87
CA MET A 36 0.32 -5.66 3.21
C MET A 36 -0.12 -4.46 4.04
N HIS A 37 -0.13 -3.29 3.40
CA HIS A 37 -0.61 -2.05 3.98
C HIS A 37 -1.92 -1.66 3.29
N GLN A 38 -2.97 -1.51 4.07
CA GLN A 38 -4.18 -0.84 3.62
C GLN A 38 -4.14 0.57 4.16
N VAL A 39 -3.99 1.56 3.29
CA VAL A 39 -3.90 2.96 3.71
C VAL A 39 -5.26 3.61 3.48
N GLN A 40 -5.81 4.22 4.51
CA GLN A 40 -7.04 4.99 4.39
C GLN A 40 -6.78 6.20 3.49
N VAL A 41 -7.61 6.35 2.46
CA VAL A 41 -7.59 7.52 1.59
C VAL A 41 -9.02 8.04 1.46
N ALA A 42 -9.21 9.35 1.51
CA ALA A 42 -10.51 9.99 1.39
C ALA A 42 -11.51 9.50 2.47
N ALA A 43 -11.09 9.56 3.74
CA ALA A 43 -11.91 9.15 4.88
C ALA A 43 -13.30 9.81 4.83
N ASN A 44 -14.36 9.02 5.09
CA ASN A 44 -15.76 9.44 5.04
C ASN A 44 -16.26 9.93 3.67
N ARG A 45 -15.53 9.69 2.58
CA ARG A 45 -15.96 10.03 1.21
C ARG A 45 -16.37 8.75 0.47
N THR A 46 -17.61 8.73 -0.02
CA THR A 46 -18.04 7.73 -0.99
C THR A 46 -17.65 8.20 -2.38
N LEU A 47 -16.71 7.49 -3.02
CA LEU A 47 -16.23 7.82 -4.37
C LEU A 47 -16.75 6.79 -5.38
N ALA A 48 -17.28 7.28 -6.50
CA ALA A 48 -17.53 6.44 -7.66
C ALA A 48 -16.20 6.08 -8.36
N LYS A 49 -16.19 5.02 -9.17
CA LYS A 49 -14.98 4.55 -9.86
C LYS A 49 -14.34 5.64 -10.71
N GLU A 50 -15.17 6.49 -11.31
CA GLU A 50 -14.80 7.59 -12.20
C GLU A 50 -14.08 8.72 -11.45
N GLN A 51 -14.26 8.81 -10.13
CA GLN A 51 -13.68 9.84 -9.26
C GLN A 51 -12.38 9.38 -8.60
N LEU A 52 -12.00 8.11 -8.75
CA LEU A 52 -10.74 7.57 -8.21
C LEU A 52 -9.48 8.30 -8.70
N PRO A 53 -9.41 8.85 -9.93
CA PRO A 53 -8.27 9.66 -10.35
C PRO A 53 -8.09 10.95 -9.54
N GLU A 54 -9.17 11.50 -8.98
CA GLU A 54 -9.16 12.79 -8.26
C GLU A 54 -8.43 12.68 -6.90
N ILE A 55 -8.23 11.47 -6.39
CA ILE A 55 -7.59 11.21 -5.08
C ILE A 55 -6.20 10.59 -5.20
N ILE A 56 -5.60 10.56 -6.40
CA ILE A 56 -4.27 9.96 -6.60
C ILE A 56 -3.21 10.71 -5.79
N ASP A 57 -3.24 12.04 -5.83
CA ASP A 57 -2.26 12.86 -5.11
C ASP A 57 -2.43 12.70 -3.58
N GLU A 58 -3.68 12.73 -3.09
CA GLU A 58 -4.02 12.46 -1.68
C GLU A 58 -3.53 11.06 -1.25
N ALA A 59 -3.76 10.05 -2.09
CA ALA A 59 -3.30 8.68 -1.82
C ALA A 59 -1.77 8.61 -1.72
N ALA A 60 -1.05 9.34 -2.58
CA ALA A 60 0.41 9.35 -2.57
C ALA A 60 0.95 9.98 -1.28
N GLU A 61 0.36 11.08 -0.80
CA GLU A 61 0.73 11.74 0.45
C GLU A 61 0.45 10.87 1.68
N GLU A 62 -0.73 10.26 1.76
CA GLU A 62 -1.11 9.37 2.86
C GLU A 62 -0.22 8.12 2.90
N ILE A 63 0.07 7.53 1.73
CA ILE A 63 1.00 6.41 1.61
C ILE A 63 2.41 6.82 2.07
N ALA A 64 2.91 7.97 1.62
CA ALA A 64 4.25 8.44 2.01
C ALA A 64 4.35 8.69 3.52
N THR A 65 3.28 9.21 4.11
CA THR A 65 3.18 9.43 5.57
C THR A 65 3.10 8.10 6.33
N HIS A 66 2.30 7.14 5.85
CA HIS A 66 2.15 5.82 6.46
C HIS A 66 3.46 5.01 6.42
N LEU A 67 4.23 5.16 5.34
CA LEU A 67 5.51 4.50 5.15
C LEU A 67 6.68 5.21 5.83
N HIS A 68 6.47 6.31 6.55
CA HIS A 68 7.56 7.14 7.07
C HIS A 68 8.53 6.31 7.95
N GLY A 69 9.74 6.07 7.41
CA GLY A 69 10.77 5.22 8.03
C GLY A 69 11.17 4.00 7.20
N VAL A 70 10.34 3.60 6.23
CA VAL A 70 10.64 2.51 5.28
C VAL A 70 11.48 3.08 4.13
N LYS A 71 12.67 2.53 3.92
CA LYS A 71 13.49 2.84 2.74
C LYS A 71 12.95 2.06 1.55
N ILE A 72 12.47 2.78 0.54
CA ILE A 72 11.91 2.17 -0.67
C ILE A 72 12.99 2.16 -1.75
N ASP A 73 13.45 0.97 -2.13
CA ASP A 73 14.45 0.81 -3.20
C ASP A 73 13.80 0.68 -4.58
N VAL A 74 12.59 0.10 -4.67
CA VAL A 74 11.91 -0.21 -5.94
C VAL A 74 10.39 -0.07 -5.81
N ILE A 75 9.74 0.53 -6.83
CA ILE A 75 8.28 0.63 -6.97
C ILE A 75 7.85 -0.16 -8.20
N HIS A 76 6.80 -0.98 -8.06
CA HIS A 76 6.19 -1.75 -9.16
C HIS A 76 4.66 -1.58 -9.11
N GLY A 77 4.07 -1.10 -10.22
CA GLY A 77 2.64 -0.82 -10.37
C GLY A 77 1.94 -1.75 -11.35
#